data_AF-A0AAV3M7J0-F1
#
_entry.id   AF-A0AAV3M7J0-F1
#
_cell.length_a   1.000
_cell.length_b   1.000
_cell.length_c   1.000
_cell.angle_alpha   90.00
_cell.angle_beta   90.00
_cell.angle_gamma   90.00
#
_symmetry.space_group_name_H-M   'P 1'
#
loop_
_entity.id
_entity.type
_entity.pdbx_description
1 polymer ?
#
loop_
_entity_poly.entity_id
_entity_poly.type
_entity_poly.pdbx_seq_one_letter_code
_entity_poly.pdbx_strand_id
1 'polypeptide(L)'
;MKRTLKWLASVCLLGGLLGSVPAKADALCEGNFVNPITDICWDCLFPMTIGKVPVFPGIAPDTENPSMPIQICPMGILYRVGLAIGYWEQFAMTDVTRSPYCMVNLGGFNLNVGKTGGGKGTQDEPATQGTFYHVHWYKYPLIYWLNIITSVGCLERGDMDIAYLSELDPL
;
A
#
# COMPACT_ATOMS: atom_id res chain seq x y z
N MET A 1 4.26 42.15 36.14
CA MET A 1 4.89 41.48 34.98
C MET A 1 4.68 39.96 34.93
N LYS A 2 4.82 39.19 36.02
CA LYS A 2 4.65 37.71 35.98
C LYS A 2 3.21 37.22 35.74
N ARG A 3 2.19 37.99 36.14
CA ARG A 3 0.77 37.65 35.90
C ARG A 3 0.37 37.88 34.44
N THR A 4 0.75 39.00 33.85
CA THR A 4 0.43 39.34 32.45
C THR A 4 1.07 38.36 31.45
N LEU A 5 2.28 37.87 31.73
CA LEU A 5 2.96 36.87 30.92
C LEU A 5 2.25 35.49 30.93
N LYS A 6 1.65 35.10 32.06
CA LYS A 6 0.85 33.87 32.17
C LYS A 6 -0.46 33.94 31.39
N TRP A 7 -1.11 35.11 31.40
CA TRP A 7 -2.32 35.33 30.60
C TRP A 7 -2.04 35.32 29.10
N LEU A 8 -0.93 35.93 28.65
CA LEU A 8 -0.50 35.88 27.25
C LEU A 8 -0.15 34.45 26.80
N ALA A 9 0.55 33.66 27.65
CA ALA A 9 0.86 32.27 27.34
C ALA A 9 -0.39 31.39 27.23
N SER A 10 -1.37 31.54 28.14
CA SER A 10 -2.64 30.81 28.07
C SER A 10 -3.48 31.19 26.85
N VAL A 11 -3.47 32.46 26.42
CA VAL A 11 -4.19 32.89 25.21
C VAL A 11 -3.54 32.33 23.94
N CYS A 12 -2.21 32.25 23.86
CA CYS A 12 -1.53 31.58 22.75
C CYS A 12 -1.78 30.06 22.72
N LEU A 13 -1.82 29.39 23.87
CA LEU A 13 -2.13 27.96 23.98
C LEU A 13 -3.58 27.65 23.61
N LEU A 14 -4.55 28.51 23.97
CA LEU A 14 -5.93 28.36 23.51
C LEU A 14 -6.14 28.76 22.04
N GLY A 15 -5.37 29.74 21.53
CA GLY A 15 -5.42 30.15 20.13
C GLY A 15 -4.89 29.08 19.16
N GLY A 16 -3.88 28.31 19.58
CA GLY A 16 -3.33 27.19 18.79
C GLY A 16 -4.29 26.00 18.64
N LEU A 17 -5.22 25.81 19.59
CA LEU A 17 -6.22 24.73 19.57
C LEU A 17 -7.43 25.01 18.66
N LEU A 18 -7.60 26.25 18.18
CA LEU A 18 -8.72 26.66 17.31
C LEU A 18 -8.30 26.82 15.83
N GLY A 19 -7.04 26.55 15.51
CA GLY A 19 -6.45 26.75 14.17
C GLY A 19 -6.32 25.50 13.30
N SER A 20 -6.99 24.39 13.62
CA SER A 20 -7.05 23.24 12.71
C SER A 20 -7.95 23.60 11.53
N VAL A 21 -7.35 24.06 10.43
CA VAL A 21 -8.04 24.19 9.15
C VAL A 21 -8.58 22.80 8.80
N PRO A 22 -9.91 22.60 8.63
CA PRO A 22 -10.40 21.32 8.17
C PRO A 22 -9.79 21.08 6.78
N ALA A 23 -9.04 19.99 6.63
CA ALA A 23 -8.69 19.50 5.30
C ALA A 23 -10.01 19.32 4.54
N LYS A 24 -10.14 19.96 3.37
CA LYS A 24 -11.31 19.73 2.52
C LYS A 24 -11.26 18.27 2.08
N ALA A 25 -12.03 17.42 2.76
CA ALA A 25 -12.30 16.08 2.27
C ALA A 25 -12.93 16.23 0.87
N ASP A 26 -12.24 15.71 -0.14
CA ASP A 26 -12.82 15.60 -1.46
C ASP A 26 -13.98 14.62 -1.36
N ALA A 27 -15.20 15.07 -1.70
CA ALA A 27 -16.40 14.24 -1.55
C ALA A 27 -16.38 12.98 -2.44
N LEU A 28 -15.45 12.89 -3.39
CA LEU A 28 -15.24 11.72 -4.23
C LEU A 28 -14.09 10.82 -3.72
N CYS A 29 -13.42 11.24 -2.64
CA CYS A 29 -12.35 10.47 -2.01
C CYS A 29 -12.89 9.69 -0.81
N GLU A 30 -13.55 8.58 -1.12
CA GLU A 30 -14.04 7.61 -0.15
C GLU A 30 -13.32 6.29 -0.35
N GLY A 31 -12.85 5.69 0.74
CA GLY A 31 -12.09 4.45 0.70
C GLY A 31 -11.98 3.82 2.08
N ASN A 32 -11.67 2.54 2.10
CA ASN A 32 -11.44 1.78 3.32
C ASN A 32 -10.00 1.30 3.33
N PHE A 33 -9.38 1.30 4.51
CA PHE A 33 -8.08 0.68 4.64
C PHE A 33 -8.22 -0.82 4.42
N VAL A 34 -7.42 -1.38 3.51
CA VAL A 34 -7.50 -2.80 3.14
C VAL A 34 -7.27 -3.67 4.37
N ASN A 35 -8.25 -4.52 4.68
CA ASN A 35 -8.15 -5.44 5.79
C ASN A 35 -7.30 -6.65 5.36
N PRO A 36 -6.11 -6.86 5.95
CA PRO A 36 -5.21 -7.93 5.56
C PRO A 36 -5.80 -9.33 5.75
N ILE A 37 -6.86 -9.48 6.56
CA ILE A 37 -7.50 -10.77 6.84
C ILE A 37 -8.60 -11.08 5.83
N THR A 38 -9.49 -10.13 5.55
CA THR A 38 -10.72 -10.38 4.77
C THR A 38 -10.63 -9.98 3.31
N ASP A 39 -9.81 -8.98 2.98
CA ASP A 39 -9.82 -8.36 1.65
C ASP A 39 -8.72 -8.94 0.75
N ILE A 40 -7.93 -9.85 1.30
CA ILE A 40 -6.84 -10.55 0.61
C ILE A 40 -7.32 -11.93 0.19
N CYS A 41 -7.09 -12.27 -1.07
CA CYS A 41 -7.31 -13.62 -1.57
C CYS A 41 -6.21 -14.55 -1.02
N TRP A 42 -6.49 -15.23 0.08
CA TRP A 42 -5.57 -16.23 0.66
C TRP A 42 -5.47 -17.50 -0.18
N ASP A 43 -6.53 -17.86 -0.89
CA ASP A 43 -6.50 -18.97 -1.84
C ASP A 43 -5.56 -18.72 -3.03
N CYS A 44 -5.30 -17.44 -3.34
CA CYS A 44 -4.39 -17.02 -4.38
C CYS A 44 -2.91 -17.18 -4.00
N LEU A 45 -2.60 -17.52 -2.73
CA LEU A 45 -1.24 -17.87 -2.28
C LEU A 45 -0.76 -19.18 -2.93
N PHE A 46 -1.69 -20.03 -3.35
CA PHE A 46 -1.42 -21.38 -3.85
C PHE A 46 -1.24 -21.38 -5.37
N PRO A 47 -0.41 -22.29 -5.91
CA PRO A 47 0.15 -23.48 -5.25
C PRO A 47 1.32 -23.19 -4.30
N MET A 48 1.42 -23.99 -3.23
CA MET A 48 2.56 -23.94 -2.31
C MET A 48 3.44 -25.18 -2.49
N THR A 49 4.72 -24.96 -2.70
CA THR A 49 5.70 -26.01 -3.00
C THR A 49 6.91 -25.93 -2.06
N ILE A 50 7.55 -27.07 -1.80
CA ILE A 50 8.85 -27.13 -1.11
C ILE A 50 9.82 -27.86 -2.04
N GLY A 51 10.77 -27.12 -2.60
CA GLY A 51 11.49 -27.55 -3.80
C GLY A 51 10.50 -27.89 -4.92
N LYS A 52 10.66 -29.04 -5.58
CA LYS A 52 9.76 -29.49 -6.65
C LYS A 52 8.50 -30.21 -6.17
N VAL A 53 8.34 -30.42 -4.85
CA VAL A 53 7.21 -31.18 -4.30
C VAL A 53 6.06 -30.21 -4.00
N PRO A 54 4.87 -30.36 -4.64
CA PRO A 54 3.70 -29.59 -4.29
C PRO A 54 3.17 -30.05 -2.93
N VAL A 55 3.09 -29.13 -1.97
CA VAL A 55 2.53 -29.39 -0.63
C VAL A 55 1.05 -29.05 -0.61
N PHE A 56 0.65 -28.01 -1.33
CA PHE A 56 -0.74 -27.61 -1.46
C PHE A 56 -1.06 -27.23 -2.91
N PRO A 57 -2.09 -27.83 -3.53
CA PRO A 57 -2.49 -27.50 -4.89
C PRO A 57 -3.13 -26.12 -4.95
N GLY A 58 -2.99 -25.43 -6.08
CA GLY A 58 -3.59 -24.11 -6.30
C GLY A 58 -4.03 -23.92 -7.73
N ILE A 59 -4.79 -22.84 -7.96
CA ILE A 59 -5.29 -22.46 -9.29
C ILE A 59 -4.34 -21.53 -10.03
N ALA A 60 -3.44 -20.86 -9.32
CA ALA A 60 -2.51 -19.92 -9.92
C ALA A 60 -1.40 -20.68 -10.69
N PRO A 61 -0.85 -20.10 -11.76
CA PRO A 61 0.25 -20.72 -12.49
C PRO A 61 1.47 -20.87 -11.56
N ASP A 62 2.21 -21.97 -11.66
CA ASP A 62 3.45 -22.17 -10.90
C ASP A 62 4.65 -22.06 -11.84
N THR A 63 5.70 -21.37 -11.39
CA THR A 63 6.98 -21.34 -12.11
C THR A 63 7.79 -22.61 -11.82
N GLU A 64 8.81 -22.91 -12.63
CA GLU A 64 9.61 -24.11 -12.37
C GLU A 64 10.38 -23.98 -11.05
N ASN A 65 9.99 -24.81 -10.08
CA ASN A 65 10.58 -24.82 -8.76
C ASN A 65 11.87 -25.66 -8.70
N PRO A 66 12.85 -25.26 -7.88
CA PRO A 66 14.14 -25.96 -7.76
C PRO A 66 13.94 -27.40 -7.29
N SER A 67 14.70 -28.34 -7.87
CA SER A 67 14.60 -29.77 -7.53
C SER A 67 15.02 -30.06 -6.09
N MET A 68 16.01 -29.33 -5.56
CA MET A 68 16.48 -29.49 -4.19
C MET A 68 15.71 -28.56 -3.24
N PRO A 69 14.98 -29.10 -2.24
CA PRO A 69 14.26 -28.28 -1.26
C PRO A 69 15.19 -27.54 -0.30
N ILE A 70 16.41 -28.04 -0.10
CA ILE A 70 17.42 -27.39 0.73
C ILE A 70 18.22 -26.41 -0.13
N GLN A 71 18.22 -25.14 0.26
CA GLN A 71 18.97 -24.10 -0.43
C GLN A 71 19.94 -23.37 0.50
N ILE A 72 20.96 -22.78 -0.10
CA ILE A 72 21.96 -22.00 0.61
C ILE A 72 21.67 -20.53 0.34
N CYS A 73 21.28 -19.80 1.38
CA CYS A 73 21.04 -18.38 1.24
C CYS A 73 22.26 -17.57 1.70
N PRO A 74 22.69 -16.56 0.93
CA PRO A 74 23.73 -15.65 1.37
C PRO A 74 23.23 -14.75 2.51
N MET A 75 24.08 -14.58 3.53
CA MET A 75 23.92 -13.64 4.64
C MET A 75 25.22 -12.82 4.77
N GLY A 76 25.44 -11.92 3.81
CA GLY A 76 26.71 -11.19 3.71
C GLY A 76 27.87 -12.15 3.41
N ILE A 77 28.79 -12.32 4.36
CA ILE A 77 29.97 -13.20 4.24
C ILE A 77 29.64 -14.66 4.63
N LEU A 78 28.53 -14.88 5.33
CA LEU A 78 28.13 -16.20 5.81
C LEU A 78 27.02 -16.78 4.94
N TYR A 79 26.90 -18.11 4.99
CA TYR A 79 25.84 -18.84 4.34
C TYR A 79 25.00 -19.56 5.38
N ARG A 80 23.69 -19.61 5.16
CA ARG A 80 22.79 -20.43 5.97
C ARG A 80 22.04 -21.43 5.11
N VAL A 81 21.70 -22.54 5.74
CA VAL A 81 20.80 -23.54 5.15
C VAL A 81 19.37 -23.04 5.32
N GLY A 82 18.65 -22.96 4.21
CA GLY A 82 17.24 -22.57 4.13
C GLY A 82 16.44 -23.58 3.32
N LEU A 83 15.14 -23.32 3.23
CA LEU A 83 14.21 -24.09 2.42
C LEU A 83 13.77 -23.27 1.21
N ALA A 84 13.74 -23.89 0.03
CA ALA A 84 13.06 -23.35 -1.14
C ALA A 84 11.56 -23.58 -0.97
N ILE A 85 10.82 -22.52 -0.66
CA ILE A 85 9.37 -22.55 -0.57
C ILE A 85 8.84 -21.67 -1.70
N GLY A 86 8.06 -22.26 -2.61
CA GLY A 86 7.38 -21.53 -3.69
C GLY A 86 5.94 -21.23 -3.29
N TYR A 87 5.50 -20.00 -3.49
CA TYR A 87 4.12 -19.53 -3.27
C TYR A 87 3.94 -18.15 -3.92
N TRP A 88 2.68 -17.71 -4.08
CA TRP A 88 2.34 -16.40 -4.64
C TRP A 88 2.26 -15.33 -3.55
N GLU A 89 3.31 -14.54 -3.39
CA GLU A 89 3.30 -13.43 -2.43
C GLU A 89 2.53 -12.21 -2.95
N GLN A 90 1.66 -11.65 -2.11
CA GLN A 90 1.17 -10.29 -2.28
C GLN A 90 2.32 -9.34 -1.96
N PHE A 91 3.02 -8.85 -2.99
CA PHE A 91 4.15 -7.92 -2.83
C PHE A 91 3.79 -6.47 -3.19
N ALA A 92 2.73 -6.30 -3.97
CA ALA A 92 2.26 -5.00 -4.41
C ALA A 92 0.73 -4.95 -4.46
N MET A 93 0.22 -3.75 -4.22
CA MET A 93 -1.20 -3.45 -4.26
C MET A 93 -1.41 -2.22 -5.14
N THR A 94 -2.47 -2.23 -5.93
CA THR A 94 -2.82 -1.11 -6.80
C THR A 94 -4.22 -0.63 -6.44
N ASP A 95 -4.40 0.68 -6.27
CA ASP A 95 -5.72 1.28 -6.20
C ASP A 95 -5.99 2.15 -7.45
N VAL A 96 -7.28 2.32 -7.76
CA VAL A 96 -7.73 3.11 -8.90
C VAL A 96 -8.82 4.06 -8.43
N THR A 97 -8.60 5.35 -8.63
CA THR A 97 -9.52 6.41 -8.19
C THR A 97 -9.75 7.43 -9.29
N ARG A 98 -10.85 8.17 -9.20
CA ARG A 98 -11.14 9.32 -10.08
C ARG A 98 -10.72 10.64 -9.46
N SER A 99 -10.57 10.66 -8.14
CA SER A 99 -10.14 11.84 -7.40
C SER A 99 -8.62 11.84 -7.34
N PRO A 100 -7.93 12.85 -7.90
CA PRO A 100 -6.48 12.87 -7.90
C PRO A 100 -5.95 12.87 -6.47
N TYR A 101 -4.87 12.13 -6.24
CA TYR A 101 -4.20 11.98 -4.95
C TYR A 101 -5.07 11.35 -3.85
N CYS A 102 -6.13 10.64 -4.22
CA CYS A 102 -6.99 9.95 -3.27
C CYS A 102 -6.62 8.47 -3.13
N MET A 103 -6.01 8.12 -2.00
CA MET A 103 -5.60 6.76 -1.70
C MET A 103 -6.76 5.98 -1.09
N VAL A 104 -7.53 5.30 -1.93
CA VAL A 104 -8.76 4.61 -1.50
C VAL A 104 -8.43 3.38 -0.65
N ASN A 105 -7.35 2.67 -0.97
CA ASN A 105 -6.91 1.49 -0.21
C ASN A 105 -6.23 1.84 1.14
N LEU A 106 -5.96 3.12 1.38
CA LEU A 106 -5.44 3.66 2.65
C LEU A 106 -6.52 4.38 3.46
N GLY A 107 -7.80 4.05 3.24
CA GLY A 107 -8.91 4.64 3.99
C GLY A 107 -9.38 5.98 3.45
N GLY A 108 -9.20 6.24 2.15
CA GLY A 108 -9.58 7.52 1.53
C GLY A 108 -8.64 8.65 1.94
N PHE A 109 -7.37 8.35 2.20
CA PHE A 109 -6.39 9.36 2.55
C PHE A 109 -6.10 10.24 1.33
N ASN A 110 -6.30 11.56 1.46
CA ASN A 110 -6.06 12.50 0.37
C ASN A 110 -4.78 13.32 0.62
N LEU A 111 -3.82 13.24 -0.30
CA LEU A 111 -2.68 14.16 -0.30
C LEU A 111 -3.14 15.49 -0.92
N ASN A 112 -3.23 16.54 -0.10
CA ASN A 112 -3.65 17.88 -0.52
C ASN A 112 -2.55 18.61 -1.34
N VAL A 113 -2.08 18.01 -2.44
CA VAL A 113 -0.98 18.51 -3.29
C VAL A 113 -1.50 19.40 -4.43
N GLY A 114 -2.80 19.71 -4.44
CA GLY A 114 -3.47 20.49 -5.48
C GLY A 114 -4.11 19.58 -6.53
N LYS A 115 -5.28 19.98 -7.04
CA LYS A 115 -6.10 19.14 -7.94
C LYS A 115 -5.68 19.29 -9.40
N THR A 116 -4.44 18.94 -9.73
CA THR A 116 -3.99 18.82 -11.12
C THR A 116 -4.42 17.46 -11.68
N GLY A 117 -5.14 17.44 -12.81
CA GLY A 117 -5.55 16.18 -13.47
C GLY A 117 -6.93 15.63 -13.10
N GLY A 118 -7.75 16.38 -12.35
CA GLY A 118 -9.15 16.00 -12.12
C GLY A 118 -10.04 16.34 -13.32
N GLY A 119 -10.59 15.33 -14.00
CA GLY A 119 -11.60 15.55 -15.05
C GLY A 119 -12.89 16.14 -14.46
N LYS A 120 -13.33 17.30 -14.96
CA LYS A 120 -14.65 17.84 -14.65
C LYS A 120 -15.69 17.17 -15.55
N GLY A 121 -16.38 16.15 -15.05
CA GLY A 121 -17.57 15.61 -15.70
C GLY A 121 -18.82 16.39 -15.29
N THR A 122 -19.13 17.48 -15.99
CA THR A 122 -20.44 18.14 -15.90
C THR A 122 -21.37 17.58 -16.99
N GLN A 123 -22.62 17.25 -16.64
CA GLN A 123 -23.59 16.69 -17.58
C GLN A 123 -24.02 17.66 -18.70
N ASP A 124 -23.68 18.95 -18.58
CA ASP A 124 -24.19 20.02 -19.45
C ASP A 124 -23.20 20.54 -20.52
N GLU A 125 -21.99 19.95 -20.69
CA GLU A 125 -21.08 20.35 -21.79
C GLU A 125 -20.57 19.15 -22.61
N PRO A 126 -20.83 19.11 -23.94
CA PRO A 126 -20.55 17.94 -24.77
C PRO A 126 -19.11 17.86 -25.34
N ALA A 127 -18.14 18.63 -24.84
CA ALA A 127 -16.85 18.78 -25.53
C ALA A 127 -15.64 18.03 -24.93
N THR A 128 -15.67 17.56 -23.68
CA THR A 128 -14.55 16.74 -23.15
C THR A 128 -14.99 15.78 -22.04
N GLN A 129 -15.74 14.73 -22.39
CA GLN A 129 -16.07 13.63 -21.46
C GLN A 129 -14.87 12.68 -21.28
N GLY A 130 -13.76 13.18 -20.76
CA GLY A 130 -12.63 12.35 -20.33
C GLY A 130 -12.78 12.00 -18.86
N THR A 131 -13.16 10.76 -18.55
CA THR A 131 -13.06 10.25 -17.17
C THR A 131 -11.62 9.82 -16.94
N PHE A 132 -10.85 10.67 -16.27
CA PHE A 132 -9.49 10.33 -15.86
C PHE A 132 -9.56 9.40 -14.65
N TYR A 133 -8.81 8.31 -14.74
CA TYR A 133 -8.57 7.39 -13.65
C TYR A 133 -7.11 7.48 -13.29
N HIS A 134 -6.85 7.61 -12.00
CA HIS A 134 -5.53 7.64 -11.42
C HIS A 134 -5.26 6.32 -10.72
N VAL A 135 -4.03 5.87 -10.82
CA VAL A 135 -3.55 4.60 -10.31
C VAL A 135 -2.45 4.91 -9.30
N HIS A 136 -2.60 4.41 -8.08
CA HIS A 136 -1.50 4.41 -7.12
C HIS A 136 -1.04 2.99 -6.85
N TRP A 137 0.28 2.84 -6.83
CA TRP A 137 0.93 1.57 -6.59
C TRP A 137 1.62 1.61 -5.23
N TYR A 138 1.35 0.58 -4.43
CA TYR A 138 1.88 0.43 -3.09
C TYR A 138 2.75 -0.83 -3.02
N LYS A 139 3.90 -0.71 -2.37
CA LYS A 139 4.64 -1.87 -1.88
C LYS A 139 3.87 -2.43 -0.68
N TYR A 140 3.55 -3.72 -0.71
CA TYR A 140 2.68 -4.33 0.29
C TYR A 140 3.15 -5.75 0.65
N PRO A 141 4.29 -5.93 1.35
CA PRO A 141 4.87 -7.24 1.65
C PRO A 141 4.13 -7.91 2.83
N LEU A 142 2.91 -8.36 2.57
CA LEU A 142 1.97 -8.78 3.62
C LEU A 142 2.43 -10.02 4.39
N ILE A 143 2.98 -11.01 3.68
CA ILE A 143 3.43 -12.28 4.27
C ILE A 143 4.55 -12.04 5.29
N TYR A 144 5.43 -11.08 5.01
CA TYR A 144 6.46 -10.65 5.93
C TYR A 144 5.87 -9.92 7.16
N TRP A 145 4.94 -8.98 6.95
CA TRP A 145 4.30 -8.21 8.04
C TRP A 145 3.54 -9.09 9.02
N LEU A 146 2.77 -10.05 8.52
CA LEU A 146 2.01 -11.00 9.33
C LEU A 146 2.86 -12.16 9.85
N ASN A 147 4.13 -12.25 9.43
CA ASN A 147 5.08 -13.26 9.86
C ASN A 147 4.57 -14.70 9.68
N ILE A 148 3.82 -14.94 8.59
CA ILE A 148 3.17 -16.23 8.32
C ILE A 148 4.21 -17.29 7.96
N ILE A 149 5.19 -16.93 7.12
CA ILE A 149 6.30 -17.79 6.74
C ILE A 149 7.56 -17.25 7.41
N THR A 150 7.95 -17.89 8.49
CA THR A 150 9.10 -17.51 9.32
C THR A 150 10.42 -17.91 8.63
N SER A 151 10.77 -17.22 7.55
CA SER A 151 12.08 -17.32 6.90
C SER A 151 12.99 -16.27 7.50
N VAL A 152 14.02 -16.71 8.23
CA VAL A 152 14.94 -15.82 8.98
C VAL A 152 15.81 -14.93 8.08
N GLY A 153 15.64 -14.96 6.75
CA GLY A 153 16.03 -13.83 5.91
C GLY A 153 16.33 -14.05 4.43
N CYS A 154 15.83 -15.11 3.78
CA CYS A 154 15.83 -15.15 2.31
C CYS A 154 14.49 -14.67 1.74
N LEU A 155 13.59 -14.29 2.64
CA LEU A 155 12.33 -13.65 2.31
C LEU A 155 12.60 -12.21 1.86
N GLU A 156 11.84 -11.75 0.88
CA GLU A 156 11.72 -10.32 0.57
C GLU A 156 11.26 -9.58 1.84
N ARG A 157 12.09 -8.67 2.33
CA ARG A 157 11.74 -7.82 3.48
C ARG A 157 11.35 -6.44 2.98
N GLY A 158 10.46 -5.80 3.71
CA GLY A 158 10.17 -4.41 3.47
C GLY A 158 9.05 -3.88 4.33
N ASP A 159 8.94 -2.57 4.28
CA ASP A 159 7.80 -1.84 4.80
C ASP A 159 6.82 -1.54 3.67
N MET A 160 5.58 -1.27 4.04
CA MET A 160 4.60 -0.71 3.14
C MET A 160 5.03 0.71 2.77
N ASP A 161 5.04 1.00 1.48
CA ASP A 161 5.37 2.33 0.96
C ASP A 161 4.57 2.63 -0.30
N ILE A 162 4.44 3.91 -0.64
CA ILE A 162 3.83 4.37 -1.89
C ILE A 162 4.91 4.32 -2.96
N ALA A 163 4.81 3.35 -3.86
CA ALA A 163 5.80 3.13 -4.90
C ALA A 163 5.60 4.07 -6.11
N TYR A 164 4.36 4.36 -6.48
CA TYR A 164 4.06 5.15 -7.68
C TYR A 164 2.69 5.83 -7.59
N LEU A 165 2.59 7.04 -8.15
CA LEU A 165 1.36 7.82 -8.30
C LEU A 165 1.27 8.30 -9.76
N SER A 166 0.23 7.89 -10.49
CA SER A 166 0.08 8.30 -11.90
C SER A 166 -0.11 9.80 -12.10
N GLU A 167 -0.51 10.54 -11.06
CA GLU A 167 -0.70 11.99 -11.10
C GLU A 167 0.61 12.77 -11.25
N LEU A 168 1.73 12.20 -10.80
CA LEU A 168 3.04 12.83 -10.87
C LEU A 168 3.74 12.57 -12.21
N ASP A 169 3.37 11.48 -12.88
CA ASP A 169 3.93 11.07 -14.18
C ASP A 169 2.81 10.48 -15.06
N PRO A 170 1.98 11.33 -15.69
CA PRO A 170 0.92 10.88 -16.58
C PRO A 170 1.51 10.37 -17.90
N LEU A 171 1.33 9.07 -18.17
CA LEU A 171 1.67 8.43 -19.46
C LEU A 171 0.69 8.80 -20.58
#